data_AF-A0AAT9IDH7-F1
#
_entry.id   AF-A0AAT9IDH7-F1
#
_cell.length_a   1.000
_cell.length_b   1.000
_cell.length_c   1.000
_cell.angle_alpha   90.00
_cell.angle_beta   90.00
_cell.angle_gamma   90.00
#
_symmetry.space_group_name_H-M   'P 1'
#
loop_
_entity.id
_entity.type
_entity.pdbx_description
1 polymer ?
#
loop_
_entity_poly.entity_id
_entity_poly.type
_entity_poly.pdbx_seq_one_letter_code
_entity_poly.pdbx_strand_id
1 'polypeptide(L)'
;MDSLKLADFLFDRIHETIDYKEYIAEVNIGYEYSETYGNKYIRISYSILCNEIFDGLTYNKQQTLFQKPPNYTFSLSTNRGRERYDEKKRLLRIIEFRHLYESLASYAVIQFERYLNPETSIKIKGIDLWPEANYAEKYLLTDLGGKYKSVMHSDFELDVAQFLNLHQLADKSRRIYAREKKLFSITDIEINKLFGLKLCSIRFILLSCDVPIKIKGAKTIDEIHIHIGKFVEALEKEIKSEYGHNKLIYKELFIYIYDNYLLSEKIKNINYQQSEFLEHFIIQKGDILQLKDMRIVIVDSVLFVQQNVINIRYAILKNNLQAGERTRIIGTGDILYILKGHDFLEYTNTIQVKHLSLLEKWMSKRKMKLKYRPFELDRTKVDHREK
;
A
#
# COMPACT_ATOMS: atom_id res chain seq x y z
N MET A 1 7.73 29.07 -31.68
CA MET A 1 6.71 30.12 -31.92
C MET A 1 5.82 30.33 -30.69
N ASP A 2 5.31 29.27 -30.05
CA ASP A 2 4.46 29.42 -28.85
C ASP A 2 5.14 30.09 -27.65
N SER A 3 6.44 29.91 -27.49
CA SER A 3 7.25 30.49 -26.42
C SER A 3 7.31 32.03 -26.49
N LEU A 4 7.44 32.57 -27.70
CA LEU A 4 7.38 34.01 -27.94
C LEU A 4 5.96 34.54 -27.69
N LYS A 5 4.95 33.84 -28.21
CA LYS A 5 3.54 34.23 -28.01
C LYS A 5 3.09 34.21 -26.55
N LEU A 6 3.62 33.29 -25.74
CA LEU A 6 3.41 33.28 -24.29
C LEU A 6 4.01 34.52 -23.63
N ALA A 7 5.24 34.87 -24.01
CA ALA A 7 5.90 36.07 -23.52
C ALA A 7 5.13 37.33 -23.92
N ASP A 8 4.75 37.46 -25.19
CA ASP A 8 3.93 38.57 -25.70
C ASP A 8 2.61 38.69 -24.93
N PHE A 9 1.90 37.57 -24.74
CA PHE A 9 0.66 37.53 -23.95
C PHE A 9 0.85 38.08 -22.53
N LEU A 10 1.88 37.63 -21.80
CA LEU A 10 2.12 38.09 -20.43
C LEU A 10 2.64 39.53 -20.40
N PHE A 11 3.57 39.91 -21.26
CA PHE A 11 4.11 41.27 -21.31
C PHE A 11 3.02 42.27 -21.62
N ASP A 12 2.19 42.04 -22.64
CA ASP A 12 1.11 42.93 -23.03
C ASP A 12 0.12 43.16 -21.88
N ARG A 13 -0.12 42.13 -21.06
CA ARG A 13 -1.02 42.20 -19.90
C ARG A 13 -0.41 42.90 -18.70
N ILE A 14 0.87 42.61 -18.43
CA ILE A 14 1.63 43.27 -17.37
C ILE A 14 1.68 44.78 -17.65
N HIS A 15 1.99 45.18 -18.89
CA HIS A 15 2.04 46.59 -19.27
C HIS A 15 0.67 47.26 -19.15
N GLU A 16 -0.39 46.66 -19.69
CA GLU A 16 -1.76 47.19 -19.55
C GLU A 16 -2.16 47.37 -18.08
N THR A 17 -1.80 46.42 -17.21
CA THR A 17 -2.12 46.49 -15.78
C THR A 17 -1.33 47.58 -15.04
N ILE A 18 -0.10 47.86 -15.48
CA ILE A 18 0.74 48.93 -14.94
C ILE A 18 0.25 50.30 -15.41
N ASP A 19 -0.12 50.43 -16.68
CA ASP A 19 -0.62 51.67 -17.27
C ASP A 19 -1.91 52.15 -16.59
N TYR A 20 -2.72 51.20 -16.10
CA TYR A 20 -4.02 51.43 -15.46
C TYR A 20 -4.04 51.05 -13.97
N LYS A 21 -2.87 51.11 -13.31
CA LYS A 21 -2.66 50.64 -11.94
C LYS A 21 -3.59 51.24 -10.89
N GLU A 22 -4.07 52.46 -11.10
CA GLU A 22 -4.99 53.14 -10.17
C GLU A 22 -6.33 52.41 -10.01
N TYR A 23 -6.68 51.54 -10.97
CA TYR A 23 -7.93 50.79 -10.97
C TYR A 23 -7.78 49.37 -10.41
N ILE A 24 -6.57 48.90 -10.07
CA ILE A 24 -6.29 47.49 -9.79
C ILE A 24 -6.31 47.19 -8.28
N ALA A 25 -7.18 46.26 -7.88
CA ALA A 25 -7.21 45.71 -6.52
C ALA A 25 -6.46 44.37 -6.41
N GLU A 26 -6.59 43.48 -7.39
CA GLU A 26 -5.93 42.17 -7.40
C GLU A 26 -5.43 41.81 -8.80
N VAL A 27 -4.26 41.16 -8.88
CA VAL A 27 -3.74 40.53 -10.09
C VAL A 27 -3.52 39.04 -9.82
N ASN A 28 -4.01 38.18 -10.72
CA ASN A 28 -3.87 36.74 -10.62
C ASN A 28 -3.30 36.14 -11.92
N ILE A 29 -2.19 35.41 -11.81
CA ILE A 29 -1.59 34.67 -12.92
C ILE A 29 -1.55 33.19 -12.53
N GLY A 30 -2.20 32.37 -13.35
CA GLY A 30 -2.33 30.93 -13.14
C GLY A 30 -2.03 30.13 -14.39
N TYR A 31 -1.93 28.82 -14.21
CA TYR A 31 -1.87 27.87 -15.30
C TYR A 31 -2.54 26.54 -14.93
N GLU A 32 -3.02 25.83 -15.95
CA GLU A 32 -3.69 24.54 -15.86
C GLU A 32 -3.24 23.64 -17.01
N TYR A 33 -2.90 22.39 -16.70
CA TYR A 33 -2.65 21.36 -17.69
C TYR A 33 -3.98 20.68 -18.04
N SER A 34 -4.27 20.55 -19.34
CA SER A 34 -5.53 19.97 -19.80
C SER A 34 -5.35 19.21 -21.10
N GLU A 35 -6.30 18.31 -21.37
CA GLU A 35 -6.41 17.56 -22.60
C GLU A 35 -7.82 17.74 -23.17
N THR A 36 -7.92 18.03 -24.47
CA THR A 36 -9.22 18.16 -25.14
C THR A 36 -9.14 17.56 -26.54
N TYR A 37 -10.00 16.58 -26.82
CA TYR A 37 -10.03 15.83 -28.07
C TYR A 37 -8.64 15.32 -28.51
N GLY A 38 -7.85 14.81 -27.57
CA GLY A 38 -6.50 14.27 -27.82
C GLY A 38 -5.40 15.31 -28.05
N ASN A 39 -5.68 16.60 -27.85
CA ASN A 39 -4.66 17.66 -27.82
C ASN A 39 -4.33 17.99 -26.37
N LYS A 40 -3.06 17.87 -25.99
CA LYS A 40 -2.56 18.22 -24.65
C LYS A 40 -2.00 19.64 -24.70
N TYR A 41 -2.34 20.46 -23.73
CA TYR A 41 -1.92 21.86 -23.68
C TYR A 41 -1.85 22.36 -22.24
N ILE A 42 -1.19 23.50 -22.06
CA ILE A 42 -1.19 24.26 -20.82
C ILE A 42 -1.93 25.55 -21.09
N ARG A 43 -3.02 25.79 -20.38
CA ARG A 43 -3.74 27.05 -20.40
C ARG A 43 -3.16 27.97 -19.35
N ILE A 44 -2.78 29.17 -19.75
CA ILE A 44 -2.29 30.23 -18.88
C ILE A 44 -3.42 31.24 -18.73
N SER A 45 -3.77 31.59 -17.50
CA SER A 45 -4.83 32.54 -17.18
C SER A 45 -4.23 33.79 -16.55
N TYR A 46 -4.69 34.95 -17.01
CA TYR A 46 -4.38 36.25 -16.45
C TYR A 46 -5.71 36.94 -16.13
N SER A 47 -5.95 37.23 -14.86
CA SER A 47 -7.15 37.95 -14.43
C SER A 47 -6.81 39.07 -13.46
N ILE A 48 -7.60 40.12 -13.52
CA ILE A 48 -7.51 41.26 -12.62
C ILE A 48 -8.85 41.46 -11.93
N LEU A 49 -8.81 41.97 -10.71
CA LEU A 49 -9.98 42.49 -10.01
C LEU A 49 -9.77 43.99 -9.83
N CYS A 50 -10.75 44.77 -10.26
CA CYS A 50 -10.69 46.22 -10.18
C CYS A 50 -11.21 46.73 -8.82
N ASN A 51 -10.78 47.92 -8.42
CA ASN A 51 -11.19 48.57 -7.17
C ASN A 51 -12.41 49.50 -7.37
N GLU A 52 -12.86 50.13 -6.28
CA GLU A 52 -14.01 51.04 -6.26
C GLU A 52 -13.83 52.27 -7.19
N ILE A 53 -12.58 52.67 -7.48
CA ILE A 53 -12.30 53.80 -8.39
C ILE A 53 -12.71 53.42 -9.82
N PHE A 54 -12.49 52.16 -10.22
CA PHE A 54 -12.95 51.64 -11.50
C PHE A 54 -14.47 51.56 -11.59
N ASP A 55 -15.14 51.17 -10.49
CA ASP A 55 -16.60 51.09 -10.42
C ASP A 55 -17.26 52.46 -10.61
N GLY A 56 -16.56 53.54 -10.24
CA GLY A 56 -16.98 54.93 -10.48
C GLY A 56 -16.85 55.41 -11.93
N LEU A 57 -16.22 54.64 -12.83
CA LEU A 57 -16.10 54.99 -14.25
C LEU A 57 -17.44 54.82 -14.99
N THR A 58 -17.60 55.54 -16.12
CA THR A 58 -18.76 55.33 -16.99
C THR A 58 -18.72 53.94 -17.61
N TYR A 59 -19.89 53.34 -17.85
CA TYR A 59 -20.03 52.01 -18.47
C TYR A 59 -19.18 51.86 -19.75
N ASN A 60 -19.19 52.86 -20.62
CA ASN A 60 -18.39 52.83 -21.85
C ASN A 60 -16.88 52.77 -21.58
N LYS A 61 -16.38 53.47 -20.57
CA LYS A 61 -14.95 53.43 -20.20
C LYS A 61 -14.57 52.08 -19.59
N GLN A 62 -15.43 51.52 -18.75
CA GLN A 62 -15.23 50.18 -18.17
C GLN A 62 -15.15 49.12 -19.28
N GLN A 63 -16.03 49.19 -20.28
CA GLN A 63 -16.03 48.25 -21.40
C GLN A 63 -14.80 48.36 -22.30
N THR A 64 -14.16 49.53 -22.40
CA THR A 64 -12.96 49.73 -23.24
C THR A 64 -11.65 49.31 -22.60
N LEU A 65 -11.61 49.21 -21.26
CA LEU A 65 -10.41 48.83 -20.53
C LEU A 65 -10.31 47.31 -20.40
N PHE A 66 -9.08 46.79 -20.42
CA PHE A 66 -8.78 45.38 -20.16
C PHE A 66 -9.39 44.36 -21.14
N GLN A 67 -9.74 44.79 -22.36
CA GLN A 67 -10.41 43.98 -23.38
C GLN A 67 -9.59 42.82 -23.97
N LYS A 68 -8.28 42.73 -23.66
CA LYS A 68 -7.43 41.66 -24.20
C LYS A 68 -7.98 40.28 -23.74
N PRO A 69 -7.63 39.16 -24.39
CA PRO A 69 -8.11 37.83 -23.99
C PRO A 69 -7.53 37.41 -22.63
N PRO A 70 -8.31 36.79 -21.72
CA PRO A 70 -7.84 36.44 -20.37
C PRO A 70 -6.96 35.19 -20.35
N ASN A 71 -6.91 34.43 -21.45
CA ASN A 71 -6.25 33.14 -21.51
C ASN A 71 -5.36 33.01 -22.74
N TYR A 72 -4.25 32.30 -22.58
CA TYR A 72 -3.39 31.82 -23.66
C TYR A 72 -3.20 30.31 -23.57
N THR A 73 -3.08 29.63 -24.71
CA THR A 73 -2.91 28.17 -24.78
C THR A 73 -1.52 27.83 -25.33
N PHE A 74 -0.68 27.24 -24.48
CA PHE A 74 0.62 26.69 -24.86
C PHE A 74 0.46 25.22 -25.27
N SER A 75 0.64 24.93 -26.56
CA SER A 75 0.40 23.59 -27.12
C SER A 75 1.51 22.60 -26.73
N LEU A 76 1.17 21.44 -26.17
CA LEU A 76 2.16 20.41 -25.83
C LEU A 76 2.25 19.32 -26.89
N SER A 77 1.11 18.83 -27.36
CA SER A 77 1.01 17.84 -28.44
C SER A 77 -0.34 17.93 -29.16
N THR A 78 -0.39 17.50 -30.41
CA THR A 78 -1.63 17.48 -31.21
C THR A 78 -1.99 16.08 -31.67
N ASN A 79 -3.29 15.83 -31.88
CA ASN A 79 -3.83 14.52 -32.24
C ASN A 79 -3.30 13.99 -33.59
N ARG A 80 -2.69 14.85 -34.43
CA ARG A 80 -2.06 14.49 -35.72
C ARG A 80 -0.72 13.75 -35.57
N GLY A 81 -0.13 13.69 -34.38
CA GLY A 81 1.22 13.15 -34.12
C GLY A 81 1.30 11.72 -33.57
N ARG A 82 0.27 10.88 -33.73
CA ARG A 82 0.18 9.54 -33.09
C ARG A 82 1.28 8.53 -33.47
N GLU A 83 2.14 8.81 -34.44
CA GLU A 83 3.22 7.90 -34.84
C GLU A 83 4.43 7.99 -33.89
N ARG A 84 4.39 7.30 -32.74
CA ARG A 84 5.55 6.83 -31.93
C ARG A 84 6.70 7.83 -31.59
N TYR A 85 6.59 9.13 -31.92
CA TYR A 85 7.70 10.09 -31.94
C TYR A 85 7.47 11.39 -31.12
N ASP A 86 6.43 11.48 -30.28
CA ASP A 86 6.03 12.78 -29.69
C ASP A 86 6.06 12.90 -28.17
N GLU A 87 6.28 11.83 -27.39
CA GLU A 87 6.26 11.97 -25.93
C GLU A 87 7.51 12.68 -25.40
N LYS A 88 8.70 12.29 -25.85
CA LYS A 88 9.94 12.97 -25.45
C LYS A 88 9.85 14.46 -25.77
N LYS A 89 9.26 14.80 -26.92
CA LYS A 89 8.97 16.19 -27.31
C LYS A 89 7.95 16.83 -26.38
N ARG A 90 6.86 16.14 -26.01
CA ARG A 90 5.88 16.61 -25.02
C ARG A 90 6.52 16.90 -23.66
N LEU A 91 7.34 16.00 -23.14
CA LEU A 91 8.06 16.21 -21.87
C LEU A 91 9.05 17.39 -21.98
N LEU A 92 9.77 17.50 -23.10
CA LEU A 92 10.64 18.65 -23.37
C LEU A 92 9.84 19.96 -23.44
N ARG A 93 8.64 19.94 -24.04
CA ARG A 93 7.72 21.10 -24.09
C ARG A 93 7.20 21.50 -22.71
N ILE A 94 6.93 20.53 -21.83
CA ILE A 94 6.56 20.80 -20.43
C ILE A 94 7.72 21.48 -19.69
N ILE A 95 8.96 21.01 -19.87
CA ILE A 95 10.15 21.63 -19.27
C ILE A 95 10.41 23.02 -19.86
N GLU A 96 10.25 23.18 -21.18
CA GLU A 96 10.34 24.47 -21.85
C GLU A 96 9.35 25.46 -21.24
N PHE A 97 8.08 25.05 -21.10
CA PHE A 97 7.07 25.86 -20.44
C PHE A 97 7.47 26.22 -19.01
N ARG A 98 8.01 25.28 -18.23
CA ARG A 98 8.44 25.53 -16.84
C ARG A 98 9.41 26.70 -16.76
N HIS A 99 10.50 26.65 -17.52
CA HIS A 99 11.54 27.68 -17.46
C HIS A 99 11.05 29.04 -17.98
N LEU A 100 10.23 29.03 -19.04
CA LEU A 100 9.64 30.26 -19.58
C LEU A 100 8.68 30.89 -18.56
N TYR A 101 7.77 30.09 -18.01
CA TYR A 101 6.78 30.56 -17.04
C TYR A 101 7.46 31.06 -15.77
N GLU A 102 8.46 30.35 -15.24
CA GLU A 102 9.23 30.77 -14.06
C GLU A 102 9.91 32.13 -14.28
N SER A 103 10.52 32.34 -15.46
CA SER A 103 11.15 33.61 -15.83
C SER A 103 10.12 34.74 -15.96
N LEU A 104 9.01 34.49 -16.64
CA LEU A 104 7.95 35.48 -16.87
C LEU A 104 7.18 35.81 -15.58
N ALA A 105 6.91 34.82 -14.73
CA ALA A 105 6.30 34.99 -13.42
C ALA A 105 7.19 35.83 -12.50
N SER A 106 8.49 35.53 -12.46
CA SER A 106 9.46 36.32 -11.67
C SER A 106 9.54 37.76 -12.17
N TYR A 107 9.57 37.96 -13.48
CA TYR A 107 9.48 39.30 -14.06
C TYR A 107 8.18 40.01 -13.66
N ALA A 108 7.03 39.34 -13.75
CA ALA A 108 5.74 39.91 -13.40
C ALA A 108 5.69 40.35 -11.93
N VAL A 109 6.17 39.52 -10.99
CA VAL A 109 6.30 39.87 -9.57
C VAL A 109 7.08 41.18 -9.42
N ILE A 110 8.29 41.25 -9.99
CA ILE A 110 9.16 42.43 -9.88
C ILE A 110 8.50 43.69 -10.46
N GLN A 111 7.84 43.57 -11.62
CA GLN A 111 7.15 44.72 -12.22
C GLN A 111 5.98 45.17 -11.34
N PHE A 112 5.16 44.25 -10.85
CA PHE A 112 4.00 44.61 -10.04
C PHE A 112 4.37 45.19 -8.69
N GLU A 113 5.36 44.61 -7.99
CA GLU A 113 5.88 45.16 -6.73
C GLU A 113 6.47 46.56 -6.90
N ARG A 114 7.03 46.86 -8.08
CA ARG A 114 7.62 48.17 -8.38
C ARG A 114 6.58 49.23 -8.72
N TYR A 115 5.54 48.86 -9.48
CA TYR A 115 4.67 49.84 -10.12
C TYR A 115 3.25 49.89 -9.58
N LEU A 116 2.71 48.80 -9.03
CA LEU A 116 1.37 48.76 -8.43
C LEU A 116 1.38 49.35 -7.02
N ASN A 117 0.19 49.62 -6.49
CA ASN A 117 0.05 50.11 -5.13
C ASN A 117 0.46 49.01 -4.13
N PRO A 118 1.05 49.35 -2.98
CA PRO A 118 1.43 48.36 -1.96
C PRO A 118 0.27 47.51 -1.43
N GLU A 119 -0.96 48.01 -1.58
CA GLU A 119 -2.19 47.35 -1.14
C GLU A 119 -2.75 46.38 -2.19
N THR A 120 -2.24 46.41 -3.43
CA THR A 120 -2.71 45.53 -4.51
C THR A 120 -2.29 44.07 -4.23
N SER A 121 -3.27 43.17 -4.19
CA SER A 121 -3.02 41.75 -3.98
C SER A 121 -2.43 41.09 -5.24
N ILE A 122 -1.22 40.54 -5.16
CA ILE A 122 -0.55 39.84 -6.27
C ILE A 122 -0.54 38.33 -5.98
N LYS A 123 -1.25 37.55 -6.81
CA LYS A 123 -1.35 36.09 -6.69
C LYS A 123 -0.82 35.41 -7.94
N ILE A 124 0.44 34.97 -7.89
CA ILE A 124 1.07 34.25 -9.01
C ILE A 124 1.30 32.80 -8.60
N LYS A 125 0.73 31.86 -9.35
CA LYS A 125 0.84 30.42 -9.08
C LYS A 125 2.27 29.94 -9.32
N GLY A 126 2.97 29.53 -8.26
CA GLY A 126 4.32 28.96 -8.38
C GLY A 126 4.34 27.64 -9.16
N ILE A 127 5.44 27.39 -9.87
CA ILE A 127 5.61 26.20 -10.74
C ILE A 127 6.50 25.11 -10.13
N ASP A 128 7.20 25.41 -9.04
CA ASP A 128 8.20 24.54 -8.40
C ASP A 128 7.67 23.18 -7.93
N LEU A 129 6.40 23.13 -7.52
CA LEU A 129 5.74 21.94 -7.00
C LEU A 129 4.77 21.32 -8.01
N TRP A 130 4.89 21.70 -9.30
CA TRP A 130 4.02 21.19 -10.35
C TRP A 130 4.44 19.76 -10.75
N PRO A 131 3.63 18.71 -10.45
CA PRO A 131 4.06 17.33 -10.62
C PRO A 131 4.39 16.99 -12.08
N GLU A 132 3.63 17.48 -13.06
CA GLU A 132 3.87 17.21 -14.47
C GLU A 132 5.27 17.64 -14.91
N ALA A 133 5.75 18.82 -14.48
CA ALA A 133 7.07 19.28 -14.84
C ALA A 133 8.19 18.58 -14.06
N ASN A 134 7.98 18.33 -12.77
CA ASN A 134 8.95 17.64 -11.93
C ASN A 134 9.17 16.19 -12.40
N TYR A 135 8.10 15.48 -12.75
CA TYR A 135 8.22 14.13 -13.32
C TYR A 135 8.74 14.16 -14.75
N ALA A 136 8.39 15.16 -15.59
CA ALA A 136 8.96 15.28 -16.93
C ALA A 136 10.50 15.38 -16.88
N GLU A 137 11.02 16.18 -15.95
CA GLU A 137 12.46 16.30 -15.68
C GLU A 137 13.07 14.97 -15.21
N LYS A 138 12.46 14.32 -14.22
CA LYS A 138 12.90 13.00 -13.71
C LYS A 138 13.03 11.96 -14.83
N TYR A 139 11.99 11.80 -15.66
CA TYR A 139 11.97 10.80 -16.71
C TYR A 139 12.95 11.11 -17.85
N LEU A 140 13.09 12.39 -18.24
CA LEU A 140 14.05 12.79 -19.28
C LEU A 140 15.50 12.56 -18.86
N LEU A 141 15.85 12.81 -17.59
CA LEU A 141 17.19 12.53 -17.06
C LEU A 141 17.53 11.03 -17.02
N THR A 142 16.53 10.18 -16.80
CA THR A 142 16.70 8.72 -16.78
C THR A 142 16.76 8.04 -18.16
N ASP A 143 16.36 8.73 -19.25
CA ASP A 143 16.30 8.18 -20.62
C ASP A 143 17.64 8.24 -21.41
N LEU A 144 18.78 8.46 -20.74
CA LEU A 144 20.09 8.54 -21.40
C LEU A 144 20.54 7.20 -22.05
N GLY A 145 19.85 6.08 -21.76
CA GLY A 145 20.25 4.72 -22.20
C GLY A 145 19.45 4.09 -23.35
N GLY A 146 18.45 4.77 -23.94
CA GLY A 146 17.77 4.35 -25.18
C GLY A 146 16.97 3.03 -25.18
N LYS A 147 17.00 2.22 -24.12
CA LYS A 147 16.38 0.87 -24.05
C LYS A 147 14.94 0.83 -23.49
N TYR A 148 14.37 1.92 -22.98
CA TYR A 148 13.12 1.90 -22.18
C TYR A 148 11.97 2.78 -22.72
N LYS A 149 11.87 2.98 -24.03
CA LYS A 149 10.94 3.96 -24.61
C LYS A 149 9.44 3.71 -24.36
N SER A 150 8.94 2.47 -24.39
CA SER A 150 7.50 2.20 -24.24
C SER A 150 7.00 2.10 -22.80
N VAL A 151 7.87 1.76 -21.85
CA VAL A 151 7.53 1.58 -20.43
C VAL A 151 7.43 2.93 -19.71
N MET A 152 8.18 3.94 -20.16
CA MET A 152 8.15 5.30 -19.57
C MET A 152 6.80 6.02 -19.67
N HIS A 153 5.96 5.71 -20.65
CA HIS A 153 4.71 6.43 -20.90
C HIS A 153 3.62 6.15 -19.86
N SER A 154 3.38 4.86 -19.56
CA SER A 154 2.40 4.51 -18.53
C SER A 154 2.83 5.00 -17.16
N ASP A 155 4.13 4.98 -16.89
CA ASP A 155 4.63 5.24 -15.55
C ASP A 155 4.62 6.75 -15.24
N PHE A 156 4.91 7.62 -16.22
CA PHE A 156 4.81 9.08 -16.05
C PHE A 156 3.38 9.51 -15.70
N GLU A 157 2.38 9.11 -16.49
CA GLU A 157 0.99 9.57 -16.28
C GLU A 157 0.43 9.04 -14.96
N LEU A 158 0.76 7.79 -14.60
CA LEU A 158 0.34 7.20 -13.33
C LEU A 158 1.00 7.88 -12.12
N ASP A 159 2.30 8.19 -12.19
CA ASP A 159 3.01 8.86 -11.10
C ASP A 159 2.48 10.28 -10.86
N VAL A 160 2.20 11.03 -11.93
CA VAL A 160 1.56 12.35 -11.84
C VAL A 160 0.16 12.23 -11.23
N ALA A 161 -0.67 11.30 -11.73
CA ALA A 161 -2.04 11.14 -11.26
C ALA A 161 -2.14 10.72 -9.78
N GLN A 162 -1.16 9.96 -9.28
CA GLN A 162 -1.13 9.51 -7.89
C GLN A 162 -0.45 10.51 -6.94
N PHE A 163 0.37 11.44 -7.44
CA PHE A 163 1.20 12.33 -6.64
C PHE A 163 0.44 13.07 -5.53
N LEU A 164 -0.61 13.81 -5.90
CA LEU A 164 -1.35 14.64 -4.95
C LEU A 164 -2.01 13.78 -3.85
N ASN A 165 -2.65 12.68 -4.25
CA ASN A 165 -3.35 11.79 -3.33
C ASN A 165 -2.38 11.11 -2.36
N LEU A 166 -1.19 10.72 -2.83
CA LEU A 166 -0.14 10.14 -1.99
C LEU A 166 0.38 11.18 -0.98
N HIS A 167 0.64 12.43 -1.41
CA HIS A 167 1.04 13.49 -0.48
C HIS A 167 -0.03 13.81 0.56
N GLN A 168 -1.30 13.85 0.17
CA GLN A 168 -2.41 14.01 1.11
C GLN A 168 -2.48 12.84 2.12
N LEU A 169 -2.29 11.61 1.65
CA LEU A 169 -2.25 10.42 2.53
C LEU A 169 -1.05 10.48 3.49
N ALA A 170 0.12 10.94 3.01
CA ALA A 170 1.30 11.13 3.85
C ALA A 170 1.08 12.20 4.93
N ASP A 171 0.42 13.31 4.59
CA ASP A 171 0.08 14.37 5.55
C ASP A 171 -0.91 13.87 6.62
N LYS A 172 -1.95 13.12 6.21
CA LYS A 172 -2.87 12.45 7.14
C LYS A 172 -2.12 11.47 8.07
N SER A 173 -1.10 10.80 7.55
CA SER A 173 -0.29 9.80 8.26
C SER A 173 0.74 10.40 9.22
N ARG A 174 0.98 11.72 9.18
CA ARG A 174 2.07 12.39 9.93
C ARG A 174 2.02 12.12 11.44
N ARG A 175 0.83 12.11 12.04
CA ARG A 175 0.66 11.83 13.48
C ARG A 175 0.96 10.36 13.84
N ILE A 176 0.56 9.43 12.98
CA ILE A 176 0.83 8.00 13.14
C ILE A 176 2.34 7.77 13.02
N TYR A 177 2.97 8.34 11.98
CA TYR A 177 4.42 8.26 11.80
C TYR A 177 5.23 8.77 13.00
N ALA A 178 4.80 9.86 13.63
CA ALA A 178 5.47 10.41 14.81
C ALA A 178 5.43 9.45 16.01
N ARG A 179 4.37 8.65 16.15
CA ARG A 179 4.19 7.69 17.26
C ARG A 179 4.83 6.32 16.95
N GLU A 180 4.69 5.86 15.72
CA GLU A 180 4.94 4.47 15.31
C GLU A 180 6.06 4.37 14.27
N LYS A 181 7.04 5.27 14.32
CA LYS A 181 8.12 5.39 13.32
C LYS A 181 8.79 4.05 12.93
N LYS A 182 8.96 3.13 13.88
CA LYS A 182 9.59 1.81 13.66
C LYS A 182 8.77 0.89 12.75
N LEU A 183 7.46 1.09 12.66
CA LEU A 183 6.55 0.31 11.81
C LEU A 183 6.55 0.79 10.35
N PHE A 184 7.19 1.93 10.04
CA PHE A 184 7.36 2.42 8.67
C PHE A 184 8.70 1.95 8.08
N SER A 185 8.89 0.64 7.99
CA SER A 185 10.19 0.02 7.72
C SER A 185 10.38 -0.46 6.28
N ILE A 186 9.34 -1.00 5.64
CA ILE A 186 9.39 -1.45 4.24
C ILE A 186 9.10 -0.29 3.28
N THR A 187 9.70 -0.31 2.09
CA THR A 187 9.49 0.75 1.08
C THR A 187 8.91 0.24 -0.24
N ASP A 188 8.22 1.11 -0.96
CA ASP A 188 7.65 0.78 -2.28
C ASP A 188 8.73 0.35 -3.28
N ILE A 189 9.91 0.97 -3.24
CA ILE A 189 11.07 0.57 -4.05
C ILE A 189 11.58 -0.82 -3.67
N GLU A 190 11.67 -1.14 -2.38
CA GLU A 190 12.07 -2.48 -1.93
C GLU A 190 11.12 -3.54 -2.47
N ILE A 191 9.81 -3.31 -2.33
CA ILE A 191 8.77 -4.22 -2.84
C ILE A 191 8.89 -4.38 -4.36
N ASN A 192 9.06 -3.28 -5.09
CA ASN A 192 9.23 -3.32 -6.54
C ASN A 192 10.45 -4.16 -6.95
N LYS A 193 11.59 -3.99 -6.27
CA LYS A 193 12.83 -4.72 -6.58
C LYS A 193 12.73 -6.21 -6.26
N LEU A 194 12.14 -6.57 -5.13
CA LEU A 194 12.08 -7.96 -4.67
C LEU A 194 10.99 -8.78 -5.37
N PHE A 195 9.84 -8.16 -5.66
CA PHE A 195 8.64 -8.85 -6.15
C PHE A 195 8.25 -8.49 -7.57
N GLY A 196 8.95 -7.56 -8.22
CA GLY A 196 8.65 -7.10 -9.58
C GLY A 196 7.32 -6.35 -9.72
N LEU A 197 6.68 -5.98 -8.61
CA LEU A 197 5.42 -5.22 -8.62
C LEU A 197 5.68 -3.79 -9.07
N LYS A 198 4.94 -3.30 -10.07
CA LYS A 198 5.04 -1.90 -10.50
C LYS A 198 4.74 -0.95 -9.34
N LEU A 199 5.51 0.14 -9.24
CA LEU A 199 5.33 1.16 -8.20
C LEU A 199 3.89 1.70 -8.16
N CYS A 200 3.30 1.98 -9.32
CA CYS A 200 1.91 2.45 -9.43
C CYS A 200 0.89 1.45 -8.85
N SER A 201 1.13 0.15 -8.96
CA SER A 201 0.27 -0.90 -8.39
C SER A 201 0.40 -0.97 -6.88
N ILE A 202 1.64 -0.88 -6.36
CA ILE A 202 1.89 -0.82 -4.90
C ILE A 202 1.18 0.43 -4.33
N ARG A 203 1.45 1.59 -4.93
CA ARG A 203 0.87 2.88 -4.54
C ARG A 203 -0.65 2.90 -4.62
N PHE A 204 -1.24 2.21 -5.59
CA PHE A 204 -2.69 2.07 -5.70
C PHE A 204 -3.28 1.34 -4.48
N ILE A 205 -2.65 0.25 -4.00
CA ILE A 205 -3.10 -0.45 -2.78
C ILE A 205 -3.00 0.47 -1.57
N LEU A 206 -1.92 1.25 -1.47
CA LEU A 206 -1.73 2.19 -0.36
C LEU A 206 -2.85 3.24 -0.33
N LEU A 207 -3.24 3.75 -1.50
CA LEU A 207 -4.34 4.71 -1.64
C LEU A 207 -5.72 4.07 -1.41
N SER A 208 -6.00 2.92 -2.01
CA SER A 208 -7.33 2.28 -1.94
C SER A 208 -7.67 1.77 -0.55
N CYS A 209 -6.66 1.41 0.23
CA CYS A 209 -6.81 0.89 1.59
C CYS A 209 -6.44 1.91 2.68
N ASP A 210 -6.19 3.18 2.33
CA ASP A 210 -5.75 4.25 3.25
C ASP A 210 -4.59 3.81 4.17
N VAL A 211 -3.61 3.09 3.59
CA VAL A 211 -2.46 2.59 4.36
C VAL A 211 -1.59 3.76 4.78
N PRO A 212 -1.23 3.91 6.07
CA PRO A 212 -0.37 5.01 6.49
C PRO A 212 1.00 4.95 5.83
N ILE A 213 1.44 6.09 5.29
CA ILE A 213 2.72 6.22 4.59
C ILE A 213 3.52 7.43 5.03
N LYS A 214 4.82 7.40 4.73
CA LYS A 214 5.67 8.58 4.71
C LYS A 214 6.40 8.66 3.38
N ILE A 215 6.30 9.81 2.73
CA ILE A 215 6.97 10.07 1.46
C ILE A 215 8.33 10.73 1.70
N LYS A 216 9.31 10.30 0.92
CA LYS A 216 10.58 10.98 0.70
C LYS A 216 10.56 11.61 -0.70
N GLY A 217 10.88 12.90 -0.74
CA GLY A 217 10.82 13.72 -1.95
C GLY A 217 9.58 14.62 -1.95
N ALA A 218 9.80 15.93 -2.12
CA ALA A 218 8.72 16.93 -2.11
C ALA A 218 8.26 17.32 -3.51
N LYS A 219 9.18 17.30 -4.50
CA LYS A 219 8.91 17.62 -5.90
C LYS A 219 8.49 16.40 -6.72
N THR A 220 9.08 15.25 -6.40
CA THR A 220 8.76 13.92 -6.92
C THR A 220 8.73 12.93 -5.77
N ILE A 221 8.04 11.79 -5.96
CA ILE A 221 8.11 10.69 -5.01
C ILE A 221 9.33 9.86 -5.35
N ASP A 222 10.33 9.93 -4.48
CA ASP A 222 11.56 9.15 -4.60
C ASP A 222 11.36 7.78 -3.94
N GLU A 223 10.74 7.77 -2.77
CA GLU A 223 10.51 6.57 -1.96
C GLU A 223 9.29 6.77 -1.04
N ILE A 224 8.55 5.70 -0.79
CA ILE A 224 7.46 5.66 0.19
C ILE A 224 7.80 4.64 1.27
N HIS A 225 7.93 5.10 2.51
CA HIS A 225 7.96 4.22 3.68
C HIS A 225 6.53 3.86 4.08
N ILE A 226 6.27 2.57 4.23
CA ILE A 226 4.93 2.01 4.39
C ILE A 226 4.77 1.43 5.79
N HIS A 227 3.66 1.72 6.45
CA HIS A 227 3.35 1.12 7.73
C HIS A 227 3.06 -0.39 7.58
N ILE A 228 3.93 -1.25 8.11
CA ILE A 228 3.90 -2.71 7.91
C ILE A 228 2.59 -3.38 8.34
N GLY A 229 2.08 -3.11 9.56
CA GLY A 229 0.88 -3.78 10.07
C GLY A 229 -0.37 -3.48 9.24
N LYS A 230 -0.61 -2.20 8.95
CA LYS A 230 -1.69 -1.74 8.06
C LYS A 230 -1.54 -2.20 6.61
N PHE A 231 -0.31 -2.33 6.13
CA PHE A 231 -0.08 -2.86 4.80
C PHE A 231 -0.40 -4.36 4.71
N VAL A 232 -0.08 -5.13 5.74
CA VAL A 232 -0.48 -6.55 5.83
C VAL A 232 -2.01 -6.70 5.82
N GLU A 233 -2.74 -5.86 6.56
CA GLU A 233 -4.21 -5.83 6.51
C GLU A 233 -4.73 -5.55 5.10
N ALA A 234 -4.09 -4.62 4.37
CA ALA A 234 -4.44 -4.31 2.99
C ALA A 234 -4.15 -5.47 2.03
N LEU A 235 -2.99 -6.12 2.16
CA LEU A 235 -2.65 -7.30 1.37
C LEU A 235 -3.62 -8.47 1.62
N GLU A 236 -4.04 -8.68 2.87
CA GLU A 236 -5.03 -9.73 3.20
C GLU A 236 -6.36 -9.50 2.47
N LYS A 237 -6.83 -8.24 2.41
CA LYS A 237 -8.03 -7.85 1.65
C LYS A 237 -7.86 -8.13 0.15
N GLU A 238 -6.72 -7.73 -0.43
CA GLU A 238 -6.43 -7.95 -1.85
C GLU A 238 -6.30 -9.45 -2.21
N ILE A 239 -5.71 -10.26 -1.33
CA ILE A 239 -5.59 -11.71 -1.51
C ILE A 239 -6.98 -12.39 -1.51
N LYS A 240 -7.89 -11.92 -0.64
CA LYS A 240 -9.26 -12.45 -0.50
C LYS A 240 -10.22 -11.92 -1.57
N SER A 241 -9.91 -10.81 -2.22
CA SER A 241 -10.73 -10.23 -3.30
C SER A 241 -10.93 -11.21 -4.45
N GLU A 242 -12.15 -11.35 -4.98
CA GLU A 242 -12.44 -12.26 -6.10
C GLU A 242 -11.66 -11.89 -7.37
N TYR A 243 -11.51 -10.58 -7.64
CA TYR A 243 -10.92 -10.04 -8.86
C TYR A 243 -9.45 -9.59 -8.71
N GLY A 244 -8.78 -9.96 -7.62
CA GLY A 244 -7.39 -9.56 -7.38
C GLY A 244 -6.44 -10.07 -8.48
N HIS A 245 -5.86 -9.16 -9.25
CA HIS A 245 -4.68 -9.44 -10.06
C HIS A 245 -3.45 -9.55 -9.14
N ASN A 246 -2.48 -10.42 -9.45
CA ASN A 246 -1.25 -10.64 -8.67
C ASN A 246 -1.40 -11.31 -7.28
N LYS A 247 -2.50 -12.03 -7.01
CA LYS A 247 -2.72 -12.75 -5.73
C LYS A 247 -1.52 -13.56 -5.24
N LEU A 248 -0.84 -14.28 -6.13
CA LEU A 248 0.33 -15.09 -5.77
C LEU A 248 1.47 -14.21 -5.23
N ILE A 249 1.77 -13.11 -5.93
CA ILE A 249 2.81 -12.17 -5.51
C ILE A 249 2.44 -11.50 -4.20
N TYR A 250 1.17 -11.15 -3.98
CA TYR A 250 0.72 -10.59 -2.70
C TYR A 250 0.84 -11.58 -1.55
N LYS A 251 0.59 -12.88 -1.78
CA LYS A 251 0.85 -13.92 -0.78
C LYS A 251 2.33 -14.03 -0.44
N GLU A 252 3.21 -13.98 -1.44
CA GLU A 252 4.66 -14.00 -1.23
C GLU A 252 5.13 -12.77 -0.44
N LEU A 253 4.66 -11.59 -0.81
CA LEU A 253 4.96 -10.34 -0.10
C LEU A 253 4.43 -10.36 1.34
N PHE A 254 3.22 -10.88 1.55
CA PHE A 254 2.63 -11.05 2.88
C PHE A 254 3.53 -11.93 3.76
N ILE A 255 3.96 -13.09 3.25
CA ILE A 255 4.85 -14.00 3.96
C ILE A 255 6.20 -13.31 4.25
N TYR A 256 6.77 -12.62 3.27
CA TYR A 256 8.02 -11.88 3.44
C TYR A 256 7.93 -10.82 4.55
N ILE A 257 6.82 -10.09 4.63
CA ILE A 257 6.64 -9.07 5.67
C ILE A 257 6.59 -9.71 7.05
N TYR A 258 5.89 -10.82 7.22
CA TYR A 258 5.87 -11.56 8.49
C TYR A 258 7.22 -12.13 8.87
N ASP A 259 7.97 -12.63 7.89
CA ASP A 259 9.27 -13.26 8.11
C ASP A 259 10.36 -12.24 8.49
N ASN A 260 10.26 -10.99 8.03
CA ASN A 260 11.32 -10.00 8.22
C ASN A 260 10.96 -8.85 9.17
N TYR A 261 9.68 -8.48 9.27
CA TYR A 261 9.26 -7.30 10.00
C TYR A 261 8.30 -7.59 11.17
N LEU A 262 7.55 -8.69 11.13
CA LEU A 262 6.53 -9.03 12.14
C LEU A 262 6.77 -10.41 12.78
N LEU A 263 8.03 -10.72 13.13
CA LEU A 263 8.43 -12.03 13.70
C LEU A 263 7.67 -12.40 14.98
N SER A 264 7.43 -11.44 15.88
CA SER A 264 6.68 -11.67 17.12
C SER A 264 5.22 -12.04 16.84
N GLU A 265 4.55 -11.31 15.94
CA GLU A 265 3.18 -11.60 15.51
C GLU A 265 3.10 -12.93 14.76
N LYS A 266 4.11 -13.25 13.93
CA LYS A 266 4.23 -14.56 13.27
C LYS A 266 4.22 -15.70 14.30
N ILE A 267 5.04 -15.60 15.36
CA ILE A 267 5.09 -16.61 16.42
C ILE A 267 3.74 -16.73 17.13
N LYS A 268 3.09 -15.60 17.45
CA LYS A 268 1.74 -15.59 18.03
C LYS A 268 0.73 -16.31 17.13
N ASN A 269 0.70 -15.99 15.84
CA ASN A 269 -0.21 -16.60 14.87
C ASN A 269 0.03 -18.11 14.73
N ILE A 270 1.29 -18.55 14.69
CA ILE A 270 1.64 -19.97 14.65
C ILE A 270 1.11 -20.66 15.92
N ASN A 271 1.37 -20.09 17.10
CA ASN A 271 0.92 -20.66 18.37
C ASN A 271 -0.61 -20.72 18.44
N TYR A 272 -1.32 -19.69 17.97
CA TYR A 272 -2.77 -19.68 17.89
C TYR A 272 -3.31 -20.80 16.99
N GLN A 273 -2.79 -20.93 15.76
CA GLN A 273 -3.20 -22.00 14.84
C GLN A 273 -2.88 -23.39 15.39
N GLN A 274 -1.75 -23.54 16.07
CA GLN A 274 -1.37 -24.78 16.75
C GLN A 274 -2.36 -25.12 17.86
N SER A 275 -2.70 -24.16 18.73
CA SER A 275 -3.68 -24.36 19.81
C SER A 275 -5.06 -24.71 19.25
N GLU A 276 -5.56 -23.98 18.25
CA GLU A 276 -6.84 -24.23 17.58
C GLU A 276 -6.88 -25.64 16.94
N PHE A 277 -5.77 -26.08 16.36
CA PHE A 277 -5.66 -27.43 15.80
C PHE A 277 -5.68 -28.52 16.89
N LEU A 278 -4.99 -28.30 18.02
CA LEU A 278 -4.95 -29.26 19.13
C LEU A 278 -6.31 -29.45 19.79
N GLU A 279 -7.14 -28.40 19.88
CA GLU A 279 -8.51 -28.50 20.39
C GLU A 279 -9.35 -29.52 19.61
N HIS A 280 -9.10 -29.64 18.30
CA HIS A 280 -9.84 -30.52 17.41
C HIS A 280 -9.05 -31.79 17.03
N PHE A 281 -7.89 -32.00 17.65
CA PHE A 281 -7.04 -33.14 17.32
C PHE A 281 -7.69 -34.46 17.76
N ILE A 282 -7.49 -35.50 16.95
CA ILE A 282 -8.16 -36.80 17.15
C ILE A 282 -7.72 -37.51 18.44
N ILE A 283 -6.56 -37.18 19.01
CA ILE A 283 -6.11 -37.73 20.29
C ILE A 283 -6.21 -36.63 21.33
N GLN A 284 -6.86 -36.92 22.44
CA GLN A 284 -7.03 -36.00 23.56
C GLN A 284 -6.45 -36.59 24.85
N LYS A 285 -6.26 -35.72 25.85
CA LYS A 285 -5.85 -36.15 27.18
C LYS A 285 -6.84 -37.18 27.74
N GLY A 286 -6.32 -38.26 28.32
CA GLY A 286 -7.11 -39.36 28.86
C GLY A 286 -7.50 -40.44 27.86
N ASP A 287 -7.26 -40.25 26.56
CA ASP A 287 -7.42 -41.33 25.58
C ASP A 287 -6.43 -42.47 25.85
N ILE A 288 -6.81 -43.68 25.46
CA ILE A 288 -5.95 -44.87 25.53
C ILE A 288 -5.40 -45.17 24.14
N LEU A 289 -4.09 -45.34 24.04
CA LEU A 289 -3.40 -45.62 22.79
C LEU A 289 -2.80 -47.02 22.81
N GLN A 290 -2.89 -47.71 21.68
CA GLN A 290 -2.11 -48.91 21.40
C GLN A 290 -0.96 -48.54 20.46
N LEU A 291 0.27 -48.74 20.92
CA LEU A 291 1.48 -48.43 20.17
C LEU A 291 1.84 -49.57 19.20
N LYS A 292 2.75 -49.31 18.25
CA LYS A 292 3.28 -50.31 17.31
C LYS A 292 3.93 -51.52 17.99
N ASP A 293 4.56 -51.30 19.13
CA ASP A 293 5.15 -52.36 19.96
C ASP A 293 4.13 -53.03 20.89
N MET A 294 2.84 -52.84 20.61
CA MET A 294 1.68 -53.41 21.31
C MET A 294 1.46 -52.90 22.74
N ARG A 295 2.29 -51.98 23.25
CA ARG A 295 2.05 -51.39 24.58
C ARG A 295 0.77 -50.55 24.60
N ILE A 296 0.06 -50.64 25.71
CA ILE A 296 -1.11 -49.80 26.01
C ILE A 296 -0.72 -48.68 26.95
N VAL A 297 -1.08 -47.47 26.57
CA VAL A 297 -0.69 -46.26 27.27
C VAL A 297 -1.86 -45.30 27.39
N ILE A 298 -1.83 -44.45 28.41
CA ILE A 298 -2.81 -43.37 28.61
C ILE A 298 -2.18 -42.03 28.27
N VAL A 299 -2.90 -41.20 27.53
CA VAL A 299 -2.45 -39.87 27.12
C VAL A 299 -2.48 -38.91 28.29
N ASP A 300 -1.33 -38.29 28.57
CA ASP A 300 -1.18 -37.23 29.56
C ASP A 300 -1.36 -35.84 28.93
N SER A 301 -0.70 -35.59 27.79
CA SER A 301 -0.83 -34.33 27.05
C SER A 301 -0.44 -34.51 25.58
N VAL A 302 -1.03 -33.68 24.71
CA VAL A 302 -0.64 -33.55 23.30
C VAL A 302 -0.01 -32.19 23.08
N LEU A 303 1.17 -32.16 22.44
CA LEU A 303 1.98 -30.95 22.33
C LEU A 303 2.59 -30.84 20.92
N PHE A 304 2.70 -29.63 20.41
CA PHE A 304 3.59 -29.36 19.28
C PHE A 304 5.05 -29.31 19.73
N VAL A 305 5.93 -29.90 18.93
CA VAL A 305 7.39 -29.74 19.03
C VAL A 305 7.91 -28.93 17.84
N GLN A 306 9.23 -28.73 17.79
CA GLN A 306 9.91 -28.05 16.68
C GLN A 306 9.45 -28.60 15.32
N GLN A 307 9.36 -27.72 14.32
CA GLN A 307 8.90 -28.04 12.96
C GLN A 307 7.41 -28.42 12.83
N ASN A 308 6.55 -27.98 13.77
CA ASN A 308 5.11 -28.24 13.75
C ASN A 308 4.73 -29.74 13.75
N VAL A 309 5.58 -30.57 14.36
CA VAL A 309 5.29 -32.00 14.55
C VAL A 309 4.54 -32.18 15.87
N ILE A 310 3.56 -33.10 15.90
CA ILE A 310 2.79 -33.40 17.10
C ILE A 310 3.43 -34.57 17.85
N ASN A 311 3.71 -34.34 19.12
CA ASN A 311 4.19 -35.34 20.05
C ASN A 311 3.15 -35.60 21.14
N ILE A 312 3.09 -36.85 21.58
CA ILE A 312 2.17 -37.30 22.61
C ILE A 312 2.96 -37.71 23.83
N ARG A 313 2.68 -37.03 24.93
CA ARG A 313 3.14 -37.45 26.26
C ARG A 313 2.14 -38.46 26.82
N TYR A 314 2.63 -39.61 27.25
CA TYR A 314 1.82 -40.69 27.79
C TYR A 314 2.45 -41.31 29.04
N ALA A 315 1.63 -42.00 29.82
CA ALA A 315 2.06 -42.93 30.85
C ALA A 315 1.69 -44.36 30.46
N ILE A 316 2.54 -45.34 30.79
CA ILE A 316 2.22 -46.75 30.55
C ILE A 316 1.08 -47.16 31.49
N LEU A 317 0.08 -47.87 30.96
CA LEU A 317 -1.01 -48.39 31.77
C LEU A 317 -0.55 -49.66 32.51
N LYS A 318 -0.62 -49.65 33.84
CA LYS A 318 -0.29 -50.82 34.68
C LYS A 318 -1.36 -51.91 34.54
N ASN A 319 -1.07 -53.12 35.02
CA ASN A 319 -2.01 -54.24 34.97
C ASN A 319 -3.35 -53.92 35.65
N ASN A 320 -3.35 -53.12 36.72
CA ASN A 320 -4.55 -52.67 37.43
C ASN A 320 -5.25 -51.45 36.79
N LEU A 321 -4.92 -51.11 35.54
CA LEU A 321 -5.43 -49.97 34.77
C LEU A 321 -5.09 -48.59 35.35
N GLN A 322 -4.14 -48.52 36.28
CA GLN A 322 -3.62 -47.24 36.77
C GLN A 322 -2.50 -46.72 35.87
N ALA A 323 -2.39 -45.40 35.76
CA ALA A 323 -1.28 -44.76 35.06
C ALA A 323 0.05 -45.03 35.79
N GLY A 324 1.11 -45.29 35.02
CA GLY A 324 2.49 -45.26 35.51
C GLY A 324 2.89 -43.86 35.96
N GLU A 325 3.84 -43.78 36.90
CA GLU A 325 4.37 -42.49 37.38
C GLU A 325 5.26 -41.79 36.35
N ARG A 326 5.95 -42.56 35.51
CA ARG A 326 6.86 -42.03 34.49
C ARG A 326 6.10 -41.77 33.20
N THR A 327 6.15 -40.52 32.74
CA THR A 327 5.69 -40.14 31.41
C THR A 327 6.79 -40.30 30.35
N ARG A 328 6.42 -40.65 29.13
CA ARG A 328 7.29 -40.72 27.95
C ARG A 328 6.67 -39.94 26.79
N ILE A 329 7.47 -39.63 25.78
CA ILE A 329 7.03 -38.91 24.58
C ILE A 329 7.20 -39.82 23.36
N ILE A 330 6.21 -39.84 22.47
CA ILE A 330 6.27 -40.49 21.16
C ILE A 330 5.71 -39.55 20.08
N GLY A 331 6.11 -39.81 18.83
CA GLY A 331 5.47 -39.19 17.68
C GLY A 331 4.15 -39.89 17.32
N THR A 332 3.29 -39.21 16.56
CA THR A 332 2.01 -39.77 16.08
C THR A 332 2.18 -41.01 15.19
N GLY A 333 3.33 -41.15 14.54
CA GLY A 333 3.65 -42.27 13.66
C GLY A 333 3.72 -43.63 14.34
N ASP A 334 3.89 -43.68 15.67
CA ASP A 334 4.07 -44.95 16.43
C ASP A 334 2.76 -45.48 17.05
N ILE A 335 1.64 -44.85 16.71
CA ILE A 335 0.32 -45.16 17.27
C ILE A 335 -0.48 -45.96 16.25
N LEU A 336 -0.96 -47.14 16.65
CA LEU A 336 -1.78 -48.01 15.80
C LEU A 336 -3.27 -47.69 15.98
N TYR A 337 -3.72 -47.65 17.23
CA TYR A 337 -5.13 -47.51 17.57
C TYR A 337 -5.36 -46.58 18.74
N ILE A 338 -6.56 -45.99 18.75
CA ILE A 338 -7.05 -45.05 19.76
C ILE A 338 -8.35 -45.60 20.31
N LEU A 339 -8.48 -45.60 21.63
CA LEU A 339 -9.73 -45.77 22.35
C LEU A 339 -10.00 -44.46 23.09
N LYS A 340 -11.22 -43.94 22.97
CA LYS A 340 -11.54 -42.63 23.55
C LYS A 340 -11.60 -42.68 25.07
N GLY A 341 -11.22 -41.58 25.71
CA GLY A 341 -11.18 -41.49 27.16
C GLY A 341 -12.54 -41.76 27.81
N HIS A 342 -13.66 -41.35 27.18
CA HIS A 342 -15.00 -41.64 27.69
C HIS A 342 -15.33 -43.15 27.65
N ASP A 343 -14.96 -43.85 26.58
CA ASP A 343 -15.11 -45.31 26.49
C ASP A 343 -14.29 -46.00 27.59
N PHE A 344 -13.05 -45.53 27.81
CA PHE A 344 -12.21 -46.07 28.87
C PHE A 344 -12.79 -45.83 30.26
N LEU A 345 -13.34 -44.63 30.52
CA LEU A 345 -14.02 -44.33 31.79
C LEU A 345 -15.25 -45.22 31.99
N GLU A 346 -16.11 -45.37 30.97
CA GLU A 346 -17.26 -46.28 30.98
C GLU A 346 -16.84 -47.70 31.36
N TYR A 347 -15.79 -48.22 30.70
CA TYR A 347 -15.23 -49.53 31.00
C TYR A 347 -14.77 -49.65 32.46
N THR A 348 -14.00 -48.67 32.95
CA THR A 348 -13.46 -48.72 34.32
C THR A 348 -14.53 -48.58 35.40
N ASN A 349 -15.68 -48.00 35.07
CA ASN A 349 -16.83 -47.84 35.98
C ASN A 349 -17.76 -49.06 35.98
N THR A 350 -17.82 -49.80 34.86
CA THR A 350 -18.72 -50.96 34.70
C THR A 350 -18.09 -52.27 35.16
N ILE A 351 -16.76 -52.39 35.15
CA ILE A 351 -16.07 -53.65 35.45
C ILE A 351 -15.54 -53.69 36.89
N GLN A 352 -15.88 -54.76 37.60
CA GLN A 352 -15.40 -55.02 38.97
C GLN A 352 -13.90 -55.38 39.01
N VAL A 353 -13.40 -56.15 38.03
CA VAL A 353 -11.99 -56.58 37.95
C VAL A 353 -11.23 -55.75 36.93
N LYS A 354 -10.42 -54.81 37.40
CA LYS A 354 -9.59 -53.94 36.55
C LYS A 354 -8.29 -54.66 36.16
N HIS A 355 -8.26 -55.24 34.96
CA HIS A 355 -7.07 -55.92 34.43
C HIS A 355 -6.78 -55.56 32.96
N LEU A 356 -5.51 -55.33 32.62
CA LEU A 356 -5.08 -54.90 31.28
C LEU A 356 -5.49 -55.87 30.17
N SER A 357 -5.36 -57.18 30.38
CA SER A 357 -5.75 -58.20 29.40
C SER A 357 -7.27 -58.22 29.11
N LEU A 358 -8.09 -57.79 30.08
CA LEU A 358 -9.54 -57.65 29.87
C LEU A 358 -9.84 -56.39 29.06
N LEU A 359 -9.09 -55.30 29.30
CA LEU A 359 -9.19 -54.08 28.51
C LEU A 359 -8.80 -54.34 27.05
N GLU A 360 -7.71 -55.07 26.80
CA GLU A 360 -7.25 -55.46 25.46
C GLU A 360 -8.34 -56.19 24.65
N LYS A 361 -9.00 -57.16 25.27
CA LYS A 361 -10.09 -57.89 24.65
C LYS A 361 -11.28 -56.97 24.36
N TRP A 362 -11.62 -56.11 25.31
CA TRP A 362 -12.75 -55.19 25.18
C TRP A 362 -12.53 -54.13 24.10
N MET A 363 -11.34 -53.51 24.07
CA MET A 363 -10.99 -52.48 23.09
C MET A 363 -10.93 -53.01 21.65
N SER A 364 -10.74 -54.31 21.44
CA SER A 364 -10.62 -54.92 20.10
C SER A 364 -11.77 -54.56 19.16
N LYS A 365 -12.98 -54.33 19.69
CA LYS A 365 -14.19 -53.98 18.93
C LYS A 365 -14.51 -52.48 18.90
N ARG A 366 -13.85 -51.68 19.74
CA ARG A 366 -14.16 -50.25 19.96
C ARG A 366 -13.04 -49.30 19.55
N LYS A 367 -11.81 -49.82 19.39
CA LYS A 367 -10.64 -49.03 19.01
C LYS A 367 -10.75 -48.55 17.57
N MET A 368 -10.35 -47.32 17.34
CA MET A 368 -10.27 -46.70 16.02
C MET A 368 -8.82 -46.73 15.53
N LYS A 369 -8.60 -47.07 14.26
CA LYS A 369 -7.28 -46.91 13.64
C LYS A 369 -6.98 -45.42 13.49
N LEU A 370 -5.80 -44.98 13.94
CA LEU A 370 -5.39 -43.59 13.77
C LEU A 370 -5.26 -43.26 12.28
N LYS A 371 -6.04 -42.29 11.80
CA LYS A 371 -5.83 -41.63 10.50
C LYS A 371 -5.23 -40.26 10.76
N TYR A 372 -3.91 -40.16 10.65
CA TYR A 372 -3.20 -38.91 10.88
C TYR A 372 -3.34 -37.97 9.67
N ARG A 373 -3.78 -36.74 9.92
CA ARG A 373 -3.58 -35.62 9.00
C ARG A 373 -2.51 -34.72 9.61
N PRO A 374 -1.42 -34.42 8.88
CA PRO A 374 -0.42 -33.50 9.37
C PRO A 374 -1.03 -32.12 9.57
N PHE A 375 -0.50 -31.38 10.54
CA PHE A 375 -0.78 -29.96 10.67
C PHE A 375 -0.19 -29.24 9.47
N GLU A 376 -1.04 -28.52 8.72
CA GLU A 376 -0.63 -27.66 7.63
C GLU A 376 -0.76 -26.21 8.11
N LEU A 377 0.39 -25.53 8.25
CA LEU A 377 0.41 -24.12 8.64
C LEU A 377 -0.16 -23.28 7.50
N ASP A 378 -1.28 -22.61 7.73
CA ASP A 378 -1.74 -21.57 6.83
C ASP A 378 -0.94 -20.29 7.09
N ARG A 379 0.05 -20.04 6.24
CA ARG A 379 0.93 -18.87 6.33
C ARG A 379 0.23 -17.54 6.07
N THR A 380 -1.04 -17.58 5.66
CA THR A 380 -1.87 -16.40 5.39
C THR A 380 -2.98 -16.18 6.42
N LYS A 381 -3.18 -17.12 7.36
CA LYS A 381 -4.18 -17.00 8.44
C LYS A 381 -3.57 -16.27 9.64
N VAL A 382 -4.22 -15.19 10.04
CA VAL A 382 -3.83 -14.31 11.16
C VAL A 382 -4.88 -14.41 12.26
N ASP A 383 -4.46 -14.36 13.52
CA ASP A 383 -5.39 -14.23 14.64
C ASP A 383 -5.97 -12.81 14.66
N HIS A 384 -7.29 -12.70 14.58
CA HIS A 384 -8.02 -11.44 14.61
C HIS A 384 -8.62 -11.13 15.99
N ARG A 385 -8.36 -11.95 17.03
CA ARG A 385 -9.02 -11.86 18.34
C ARG A 385 -8.44 -10.80 19.30
N GLU A 386 -7.43 -10.02 18.90
CA GLU A 386 -6.83 -8.97 19.74
C GLU A 386 -6.90 -7.54 19.13
N LYS A 387 -7.91 -7.21 18.31
CA LYS A 387 -8.16 -5.81 17.88
C LYS A 387 -9.30 -5.14 18.61
#